data_AF-A0A1M5Z0K9-F1
#
_entry.id   AF-A0A1M5Z0K9-F1
#
_cell.length_a   1.000
_cell.length_b   1.000
_cell.length_c   1.000
_cell.angle_alpha   90.00
_cell.angle_beta   90.00
_cell.angle_gamma   90.00
#
_symmetry.space_group_name_H-M   'P 1'
#
loop_
_entity.id
_entity.type
_entity.pdbx_description
1 polymer ?
#
loop_
_entity_poly.entity_id
_entity_poly.type
_entity_poly.pdbx_seq_one_letter_code
_entity_poly.pdbx_strand_id
1 'polypeptide(L)'
;MCALFDPPEPRRVSPGEYPVWDQALALLNRDLAVTLPQLEPLRLLALPSYAVDDPEDEPENVYVAMTNGEWHGNYLDPNSQDSLASALASVADAAQETVMELLWQAWPLCPEHGLGMHPREDAEEQLSWWCAGERLRRDSAHIHAAVGALEALG
;
A
#
# COMPACT_ATOMS: atom_id res chain seq x y z
N MET A 1 10.74 1.21 -40.13
CA MET A 1 9.72 1.95 -39.36
C MET A 1 9.55 1.19 -38.07
N CYS A 2 10.20 1.65 -37.00
CA CYS A 2 9.99 1.08 -35.68
C CYS A 2 8.68 1.67 -35.16
N ALA A 3 7.69 0.84 -34.89
CA ALA A 3 6.56 1.27 -34.07
C ALA A 3 7.16 1.70 -32.72
N LEU A 4 6.99 2.97 -32.38
CA LEU A 4 7.21 3.42 -31.02
C LEU A 4 6.19 2.65 -30.19
N PHE A 5 6.69 1.79 -29.31
CA PHE A 5 5.85 1.14 -28.31
C PHE A 5 5.45 2.25 -27.36
N ASP A 6 4.30 2.88 -27.58
CA ASP A 6 3.73 3.81 -26.61
C ASP A 6 3.28 2.93 -25.43
N PRO A 7 3.93 3.03 -24.26
CA PRO A 7 3.47 2.28 -23.11
C PRO A 7 2.04 2.73 -22.79
N PRO A 8 1.14 1.79 -22.46
CA PRO A 8 -0.23 2.12 -22.14
C PRO A 8 -0.26 3.15 -20.99
N GLU A 9 -1.04 4.21 -21.19
CA GLU A 9 -1.09 5.31 -20.25
C GLU A 9 -1.74 4.87 -18.92
N PRO A 10 -1.07 5.08 -17.78
CA PRO A 10 -1.68 4.86 -16.48
C PRO A 10 -2.90 5.75 -16.31
N ARG A 11 -4.01 5.18 -15.82
CA ARG A 11 -5.21 5.96 -15.48
C ARG A 11 -5.44 5.96 -13.98
N ARG A 12 -5.95 7.08 -13.49
CA ARG A 12 -6.47 7.15 -12.12
C ARG A 12 -7.75 6.34 -12.04
N VAL A 13 -7.82 5.47 -11.03
CA VAL A 13 -9.03 4.71 -10.71
C VAL A 13 -10.06 5.66 -10.10
N SER A 14 -11.32 5.52 -10.51
CA SER A 14 -12.40 6.35 -9.94
C SER A 14 -12.88 5.75 -8.61
N PRO A 15 -13.23 6.58 -7.60
CA PRO A 15 -13.81 6.07 -6.36
C PRO A 15 -15.06 5.22 -6.64
N GLY A 16 -15.14 4.05 -6.01
CA GLY A 16 -16.22 3.07 -6.16
C GLY A 16 -16.00 2.04 -7.27
N GLU A 17 -14.93 2.18 -8.06
CA GLU A 17 -14.57 1.19 -9.09
C GLU A 17 -14.03 -0.11 -8.47
N TYR A 18 -13.23 0.01 -7.40
CA TYR A 18 -12.76 -1.11 -6.58
C TYR A 18 -13.11 -0.85 -5.12
N PRO A 19 -14.38 -1.04 -4.70
CA PRO A 19 -14.88 -0.53 -3.42
C PRO A 19 -14.19 -1.13 -2.19
N VAL A 20 -13.74 -2.39 -2.28
CA VAL A 20 -13.03 -3.05 -1.16
C VAL A 20 -11.62 -2.49 -1.02
N TRP A 21 -10.90 -2.27 -2.13
CA TRP A 21 -9.60 -1.60 -2.11
C TRP A 21 -9.70 -0.13 -1.71
N ASP A 22 -10.75 0.58 -2.13
CA ASP A 22 -11.00 1.95 -1.67
C ASP A 22 -11.19 2.01 -0.16
N GLN A 23 -11.92 1.05 0.42
CA GLN A 23 -12.12 0.98 1.87
C GLN A 23 -10.80 0.67 2.60
N ALA A 24 -10.03 -0.29 2.10
CA ALA A 24 -8.70 -0.61 2.64
C ALA A 24 -7.76 0.59 2.56
N LEU A 25 -7.71 1.27 1.42
CA LEU A 25 -6.88 2.45 1.20
C LEU A 25 -7.31 3.62 2.09
N ALA A 26 -8.61 3.78 2.34
CA ALA A 26 -9.12 4.80 3.27
C ALA A 26 -8.70 4.53 4.73
N LEU A 27 -8.62 3.26 5.15
CA LEU A 27 -8.07 2.90 6.47
C LEU A 27 -6.59 3.25 6.54
N LEU A 28 -5.80 2.77 5.58
CA LEU A 28 -4.37 3.04 5.51
C LEU A 28 -4.03 4.54 5.45
N ASN A 29 -4.81 5.32 4.69
CA ASN A 29 -4.57 6.76 4.56
C ASN A 29 -4.77 7.53 5.87
N ARG A 30 -5.46 6.96 6.89
CA ARG A 30 -5.50 7.55 8.24
C ARG A 30 -4.12 7.52 8.88
N ASP A 31 -3.44 6.38 8.78
CA ASP A 31 -2.09 6.19 9.29
C ASP A 31 -1.09 7.08 8.55
N LEU A 32 -1.23 7.18 7.22
CA LEU A 32 -0.42 8.08 6.41
C LEU A 32 -0.60 9.54 6.87
N ALA A 33 -1.83 9.99 7.07
CA ALA A 33 -2.13 11.37 7.45
C ALA A 33 -1.52 11.76 8.81
N VAL A 34 -1.43 10.83 9.76
CA VAL A 34 -0.82 11.11 11.08
C VAL A 34 0.70 10.97 11.09
N THR A 35 1.26 10.09 10.26
CA THR A 35 2.72 9.82 10.24
C THR A 35 3.48 10.66 9.21
N LEU A 36 2.83 11.04 8.11
CA LEU A 36 3.38 11.83 7.01
C LEU A 36 2.36 12.91 6.57
N PRO A 37 2.02 13.88 7.45
CA PRO A 37 0.94 14.85 7.22
C PRO A 37 1.14 15.77 6.01
N GLN A 38 2.36 15.87 5.48
CA GLN A 38 2.68 16.61 4.27
C GLN A 38 2.32 15.87 2.98
N LEU A 39 2.01 14.58 3.05
CA LEU A 39 1.60 13.80 1.89
C LEU A 39 0.08 13.85 1.75
N GLU A 40 -0.35 14.14 0.52
CA GLU A 40 -1.73 13.90 0.12
C GLU A 40 -2.05 12.40 0.19
N PRO A 41 -3.32 12.01 0.43
CA PRO A 41 -3.72 10.62 0.47
C PRO A 41 -3.27 9.85 -0.77
N LEU A 42 -2.83 8.61 -0.56
CA LEU A 42 -2.53 7.66 -1.64
C LEU A 42 -3.80 7.33 -2.43
N ARG A 43 -3.63 6.93 -3.69
CA ARG A 43 -4.71 6.65 -4.64
C ARG A 43 -4.46 5.33 -5.38
N LEU A 44 -5.53 4.76 -5.91
CA LEU A 44 -5.43 3.63 -6.83
C LEU A 44 -5.10 4.12 -8.25
N LEU A 45 -4.18 3.43 -8.91
CA LEU A 45 -3.74 3.69 -10.28
C LEU A 45 -3.84 2.40 -11.09
N ALA A 46 -4.54 2.42 -12.22
CA ALA A 46 -4.69 1.25 -13.08
C ALA A 46 -3.80 1.39 -14.32
N LEU A 47 -3.13 0.30 -14.68
CA LEU A 47 -2.44 0.12 -15.95
C LEU A 47 -3.02 -1.09 -16.69
N PRO A 48 -3.20 -1.02 -18.01
CA PRO A 48 -3.49 -2.20 -18.82
C PRO A 48 -2.49 -3.33 -18.55
N SER A 49 -2.98 -4.57 -18.56
CA SER A 49 -2.10 -5.75 -18.48
C SER A 49 -1.20 -5.80 -19.73
N TYR A 50 0.08 -6.12 -19.51
CA TYR A 50 1.05 -6.32 -20.58
C TYR A 50 1.09 -7.78 -21.07
N ALA A 51 0.29 -8.68 -20.48
CA ALA A 51 0.31 -10.10 -20.83
C ALA A 51 -0.45 -10.36 -22.14
N VAL A 52 0.33 -10.29 -23.23
CA VAL A 52 0.12 -10.85 -24.59
C VAL A 52 -1.07 -10.38 -25.45
N ASP A 53 -0.82 -10.46 -26.76
CA ASP A 53 -1.57 -10.22 -28.01
C ASP A 53 -3.10 -9.96 -28.07
N ASP A 54 -3.88 -10.10 -27.00
CA ASP A 54 -5.31 -9.77 -26.96
C ASP A 54 -5.67 -8.92 -25.71
N PRO A 55 -5.61 -7.58 -25.82
CA PRO A 55 -5.78 -6.67 -24.69
C PRO A 55 -7.25 -6.49 -24.23
N GLU A 56 -8.23 -7.11 -24.89
CA GLU A 56 -9.65 -6.82 -24.63
C GLU A 56 -10.26 -7.62 -23.46
N ASP A 57 -9.60 -8.68 -22.98
CA ASP A 57 -10.18 -9.62 -22.00
C ASP A 57 -9.41 -9.74 -20.67
N GLU A 58 -8.25 -9.09 -20.50
CA GLU A 58 -7.52 -9.13 -19.22
C GLU A 58 -7.82 -7.93 -18.30
N PRO A 59 -8.01 -8.19 -16.99
CA PRO A 59 -8.21 -7.11 -16.02
C PRO A 59 -6.95 -6.25 -15.92
N GLU A 60 -7.15 -4.94 -15.70
CA GLU A 60 -6.07 -4.01 -15.46
C GLU A 60 -5.28 -4.35 -14.19
N ASN A 61 -3.99 -4.07 -14.21
CA ASN A 61 -3.12 -4.10 -13.04
C ASN A 61 -3.32 -2.83 -12.23
N VAL A 62 -3.81 -2.97 -10.99
CA VAL A 62 -4.07 -1.84 -10.09
C VAL A 62 -2.96 -1.71 -9.06
N TYR A 63 -2.44 -0.51 -8.88
CA TYR A 63 -1.35 -0.17 -7.97
C TYR A 63 -1.82 0.85 -6.93
N VAL A 64 -1.09 0.94 -5.82
CA VAL A 64 -1.19 2.08 -4.91
C VAL A 64 -0.15 3.12 -5.34
N ALA A 65 -0.59 4.36 -5.51
CA ALA A 65 0.23 5.45 -6.03
C ALA A 65 0.13 6.70 -5.14
N MET A 66 1.15 7.54 -5.21
CA MET A 66 1.11 8.92 -4.76
C MET A 66 0.05 9.71 -5.54
N THR A 67 -0.45 10.81 -4.99
CA THR A 67 -1.48 11.64 -5.66
C THR A 67 -0.99 12.23 -7.00
N ASN A 68 0.32 12.41 -7.19
CA ASN A 68 0.91 12.83 -8.46
C ASN A 68 0.96 11.71 -9.52
N GLY A 69 0.60 10.49 -9.15
CA GLY A 69 0.58 9.32 -10.02
C GLY A 69 1.89 8.53 -10.06
N GLU A 70 2.86 8.81 -9.21
CA GLU A 70 4.05 7.98 -9.04
C GLU A 70 3.73 6.76 -8.15
N TRP A 71 4.25 5.58 -8.50
CA TRP A 71 4.08 4.35 -7.74
C TRP A 71 5.37 3.53 -7.80
N HIS A 72 5.49 2.56 -6.89
CA HIS A 72 6.52 1.54 -6.94
C HIS A 72 5.95 0.20 -6.47
N GLY A 73 6.64 -0.90 -6.81
CA GLY A 73 6.25 -2.22 -6.34
C GLY A 73 5.31 -2.96 -7.28
N ASN A 74 4.66 -3.99 -6.74
CA ASN A 74 3.75 -4.85 -7.49
C ASN A 74 2.31 -4.30 -7.52
N TYR A 75 1.53 -4.79 -8.48
CA TYR A 75 0.08 -4.53 -8.50
C TYR A 75 -0.61 -5.32 -7.38
N LEU A 76 -1.78 -4.86 -6.96
CA LEU A 76 -2.64 -5.50 -5.97
C LEU A 76 -3.10 -6.86 -6.49
N ASP A 77 -3.01 -7.90 -5.65
CA ASP A 77 -3.53 -9.22 -6.01
C ASP A 77 -5.03 -9.10 -6.29
N PRO A 78 -5.53 -9.39 -7.51
CA PRO A 78 -6.94 -9.29 -7.84
C PRO A 78 -7.86 -10.08 -6.89
N ASN A 79 -7.37 -11.20 -6.33
CA ASN A 79 -8.13 -12.05 -5.41
C ASN A 79 -8.21 -11.47 -3.99
N SER A 80 -7.41 -10.43 -3.67
CA SER A 80 -7.46 -9.79 -2.36
C SER A 80 -8.80 -9.08 -2.08
N GLN A 81 -9.66 -8.90 -3.09
CA GLN A 81 -10.98 -8.29 -2.94
C GLN A 81 -12.01 -9.21 -2.26
N ASP A 82 -11.69 -10.49 -2.04
CA ASP A 82 -12.60 -11.46 -1.40
C ASP A 82 -12.96 -11.08 0.05
N SER A 83 -12.10 -10.30 0.72
CA SER A 83 -12.36 -9.78 2.06
C SER A 83 -11.68 -8.44 2.29
N LEU A 84 -12.19 -7.65 3.25
CA LEU A 84 -11.52 -6.40 3.64
C LEU A 84 -10.14 -6.65 4.25
N ALA A 85 -9.94 -7.75 4.97
CA ALA A 85 -8.66 -8.10 5.59
C ALA A 85 -7.60 -8.37 4.52
N SER A 86 -7.91 -9.22 3.54
CA SER A 86 -7.02 -9.53 2.42
C SER A 86 -6.72 -8.29 1.57
N ALA A 87 -7.73 -7.46 1.30
CA ALA A 87 -7.58 -6.20 0.58
C ALA A 87 -6.67 -5.23 1.34
N LEU A 88 -6.85 -5.11 2.66
CA LEU A 88 -6.03 -4.25 3.51
C LEU A 88 -4.59 -4.74 3.57
N ALA A 89 -4.35 -6.05 3.64
CA ALA A 89 -3.01 -6.62 3.58
C ALA A 89 -2.30 -6.29 2.26
N SER A 90 -2.98 -6.52 1.13
CA SER A 90 -2.42 -6.23 -0.20
C SER A 90 -2.17 -4.73 -0.40
N VAL A 91 -3.11 -3.87 0.01
CA VAL A 91 -2.96 -2.41 -0.08
C VAL A 91 -1.86 -1.88 0.84
N ALA A 92 -1.75 -2.39 2.07
CA ALA A 92 -0.72 -1.96 3.02
C ALA A 92 0.69 -2.31 2.54
N ASP A 93 0.87 -3.50 1.97
CA ASP A 93 2.14 -3.95 1.39
C ASP A 93 2.55 -3.07 0.19
N ALA A 94 1.66 -2.92 -0.80
CA ALA A 94 1.94 -2.10 -1.99
C ALA A 94 2.17 -0.61 -1.65
N ALA A 95 1.42 -0.07 -0.69
CA ALA A 95 1.61 1.29 -0.21
C ALA A 95 2.94 1.48 0.53
N GLN A 96 3.34 0.50 1.35
CA GLN A 96 4.61 0.53 2.04
C GLN A 96 5.77 0.56 1.04
N GLU A 97 5.75 -0.29 0.02
CA GLU A 97 6.76 -0.25 -1.06
C GLU A 97 6.77 1.11 -1.78
N THR A 98 5.59 1.62 -2.17
CA THR A 98 5.48 2.92 -2.86
C THR A 98 6.03 4.07 -2.02
N VAL A 99 5.65 4.15 -0.75
CA VAL A 99 6.10 5.22 0.15
C VAL A 99 7.60 5.10 0.42
N MET A 100 8.09 3.90 0.70
CA MET A 100 9.48 3.67 1.06
C MET A 100 10.43 3.97 -0.10
N GLU A 101 10.09 3.54 -1.30
CA GLU A 101 10.96 3.66 -2.47
C GLU A 101 10.93 5.06 -3.10
N LEU A 102 9.78 5.74 -3.05
CA LEU A 102 9.70 7.10 -3.58
C LEU A 102 10.25 8.15 -2.61
N LEU A 103 10.11 7.94 -1.30
CA LEU A 103 10.57 8.91 -0.30
C LEU A 103 11.91 8.54 0.33
N TRP A 104 12.45 7.36 0.03
CA TRP A 104 13.73 6.86 0.53
C TRP A 104 13.78 6.84 2.07
N GLN A 105 12.65 6.50 2.70
CA GLN A 105 12.52 6.41 4.16
C GLN A 105 11.66 5.21 4.54
N ALA A 106 11.96 4.56 5.66
CA ALA A 106 11.10 3.50 6.19
C ALA A 106 9.75 4.09 6.65
N TRP A 107 8.65 3.38 6.38
CA TRP A 107 7.32 3.81 6.77
C TRP A 107 6.36 2.61 6.99
N PRO A 108 5.47 2.68 8.00
CA PRO A 108 5.49 3.65 9.11
C PRO A 108 6.60 3.33 10.11
N LEU A 109 7.08 4.35 10.83
CA LEU A 109 8.11 4.16 11.86
C LEU A 109 7.48 3.79 13.20
N CYS A 110 8.09 2.83 13.90
CA CYS A 110 7.76 2.51 15.28
C CYS A 110 8.20 3.66 16.21
N PRO A 111 7.31 4.24 17.04
CA PRO A 111 7.67 5.27 18.02
C PRO A 111 8.81 4.86 18.95
N GLU A 112 8.78 3.60 19.37
CA GLU A 112 9.66 3.10 20.43
C GLU A 112 11.08 2.87 19.93
N HIS A 113 11.23 2.41 18.69
CA HIS A 113 12.53 1.98 18.14
C HIS A 113 13.02 2.81 16.95
N GLY A 114 12.18 3.63 16.33
CA GLY A 114 12.51 4.34 15.08
C GLY A 114 12.75 3.41 13.88
N LEU A 115 12.27 2.16 13.95
CA LEU A 115 12.37 1.16 12.88
C LEU A 115 11.11 1.13 12.03
N GLY A 116 11.23 0.80 10.75
CA GLY A 116 10.08 0.49 9.91
C GLY A 116 9.25 -0.65 10.50
N MET A 117 7.95 -0.43 10.64
CA MET A 117 6.99 -1.47 10.99
C MET A 117 6.49 -2.15 9.73
N HIS A 118 6.13 -3.42 9.82
CA HIS A 118 5.55 -4.17 8.71
C HIS A 118 4.10 -4.55 9.02
N PRO A 119 3.22 -4.62 8.01
CA PRO A 119 1.90 -5.17 8.21
C PRO A 119 2.03 -6.65 8.59
N ARG A 120 1.28 -7.07 9.62
CA ARG A 120 1.20 -8.45 10.07
C ARG A 120 -0.23 -8.78 10.44
N GLU A 121 -0.71 -9.89 9.90
CA GLU A 121 -2.00 -10.46 10.22
C GLU A 121 -1.88 -11.41 11.43
N ASP A 122 -2.88 -11.39 12.30
CA ASP A 122 -3.02 -12.35 13.40
C ASP A 122 -3.98 -13.50 13.05
N ALA A 123 -4.31 -14.34 14.03
CA ALA A 123 -5.19 -15.49 13.82
C ALA A 123 -6.66 -15.10 13.62
N GLU A 124 -7.03 -13.85 13.92
CA GLU A 124 -8.38 -13.30 13.76
C GLU A 124 -8.50 -12.41 12.51
N GLU A 125 -7.55 -12.51 11.56
CA GLU A 125 -7.50 -11.74 10.31
C GLU A 125 -7.39 -10.22 10.53
N GLN A 126 -6.96 -9.79 11.72
CA GLN A 126 -6.72 -8.37 12.01
C GLN A 126 -5.31 -7.98 11.56
N LEU A 127 -5.24 -7.06 10.61
CA LEU A 127 -3.96 -6.51 10.17
C LEU A 127 -3.47 -5.42 11.13
N SER A 128 -2.22 -5.56 11.59
CA SER A 128 -1.59 -4.63 12.52
C SER A 128 -0.17 -4.26 12.10
N TRP A 129 0.30 -3.09 12.52
CA TRP A 129 1.68 -2.68 12.39
C TRP A 129 2.54 -3.40 13.43
N TRP A 130 3.50 -4.18 12.95
CA TRP A 130 4.41 -4.96 13.77
C TRP A 130 5.83 -4.42 13.67
N CYS A 131 6.48 -4.22 14.82
CA CYS A 131 7.89 -3.87 14.92
C CYS A 131 8.72 -5.11 15.31
N ALA A 132 9.87 -5.30 14.66
CA ALA A 132 10.79 -6.39 14.98
C ALA A 132 11.56 -6.19 16.30
N GLY A 133 11.56 -4.99 16.88
CA GLY A 133 12.37 -4.61 18.04
C GLY A 133 13.86 -4.44 17.73
N GLU A 134 14.61 -3.82 18.65
CA GLU A 134 16.05 -3.59 18.47
C GLU A 134 16.89 -4.75 19.02
N ARG A 135 17.42 -5.58 18.11
CA ARG A 135 18.25 -6.75 18.47
C ARG A 135 19.48 -6.37 19.31
N LEU A 136 20.05 -5.19 19.11
CA LEU A 136 21.23 -4.71 19.83
C LEU A 136 20.92 -4.34 21.28
N ARG A 137 19.71 -3.81 21.54
CA ARG A 137 19.26 -3.44 22.89
C ARG A 137 18.48 -4.53 23.61
N ARG A 138 18.19 -5.64 22.91
CA ARG A 138 17.36 -6.77 23.37
C ARG A 138 15.90 -6.37 23.60
N ASP A 139 15.44 -5.33 22.92
CA ASP A 139 14.03 -4.96 22.95
C ASP A 139 13.22 -5.92 22.08
N SER A 140 12.07 -6.37 22.60
CA SER A 140 11.27 -7.43 21.96
C SER A 140 10.41 -6.90 20.83
N ALA A 141 10.20 -7.74 19.82
CA ALA A 141 9.19 -7.51 18.80
C ALA A 141 7.80 -7.32 19.41
N HIS A 142 7.00 -6.43 18.84
CA HIS A 142 5.68 -6.10 19.35
C HIS A 142 4.72 -5.67 18.23
N ILE A 143 3.42 -5.82 18.50
CA ILE A 143 2.36 -5.16 17.72
C ILE A 143 2.18 -3.76 18.30
N HIS A 144 2.24 -2.75 17.45
CA HIS A 144 2.10 -1.36 17.87
C HIS A 144 0.63 -0.91 17.83
N ALA A 145 -0.03 -1.05 16.69
CA ALA A 145 -1.44 -0.71 16.51
C ALA A 145 -2.05 -1.46 15.32
N ALA A 146 -3.38 -1.53 15.26
CA ALA A 146 -4.08 -1.96 14.05
C ALA A 146 -3.80 -1.00 12.88
N VAL A 147 -3.83 -1.50 11.64
CA VAL A 147 -3.75 -0.63 10.46
C VAL A 147 -5.00 0.25 10.38
N GLY A 148 -4.79 1.55 10.19
CA GLY A 148 -5.79 2.62 10.24
C GLY A 148 -6.03 3.20 11.62
N ALA A 149 -5.25 2.79 12.63
CA ALA A 149 -5.35 3.22 14.02
C ALA A 149 -4.01 3.73 14.59
N LEU A 150 -3.05 4.12 13.74
CA LEU A 150 -1.90 4.89 14.23
C LEU A 150 -2.37 6.25 14.76
N GLU A 151 -1.73 6.68 15.83
CA GLU A 151 -1.90 8.00 16.41
C GLU A 151 -0.67 8.86 16.07
N ALA A 152 -0.85 10.19 16.06
CA ALA A 152 0.28 11.09 15.86
C ALA A 152 1.31 10.90 16.97
N LEU A 153 2.59 10.86 16.60
CA LEU A 153 3.70 10.89 17.55
C LEU A 153 3.69 12.26 18.24
N GLY A 154 3.37 12.30 19.53
CA GLY A 154 3.32 13.51 20.35
C GLY A 154 4.68 14.13 20.65
#